data_AF-A0A9N7NAH9-F1
#
_entry.id   AF-A0A9N7NAH9-F1
#
_cell.length_a   1.000
_cell.length_b   1.000
_cell.length_c   1.000
_cell.angle_alpha   90.00
_cell.angle_beta   90.00
_cell.angle_gamma   90.00
#
_symmetry.space_group_name_H-M   'P 1'
#
loop_
_entity.id
_entity.type
_entity.pdbx_description
1 polymer ?
#
loop_
_entity_poly.entity_id
_entity_poly.type
_entity_poly.pdbx_seq_one_letter_code
_entity_poly.pdbx_strand_id
1 'polypeptide(L)'
;MQVRLIKELYGNQIGELYCSIPYHMVEFVLPEFDCKITMSRRYDSLIFTLPSGVSVLAWPTHQPKRLRAGLAPVNRKDISGDHLIPARLTNAEHALRSMDLPEAFADIVLSMPQALKEVFTEQDA
;
A
#
# COMPACT_ATOMS: atom_id res chain seq x y z
N MET A 1 11.71 -9.24 14.80
CA MET A 1 11.37 -10.54 14.16
C MET A 1 9.88 -10.58 13.77
N GLN A 2 9.39 -9.62 12.97
CA GLN A 2 7.96 -9.52 12.59
C GLN A 2 7.72 -9.75 11.09
N VAL A 3 8.75 -9.56 10.25
CA VAL A 3 8.70 -9.77 8.79
C VAL A 3 8.46 -11.22 8.40
N ARG A 4 9.04 -12.16 9.15
CA ARG A 4 8.86 -13.60 8.89
C ARG A 4 7.40 -14.01 9.05
N LEU A 5 6.72 -13.42 10.04
CA LEU A 5 5.31 -13.68 10.32
C LEU A 5 4.40 -13.15 9.20
N ILE A 6 4.72 -11.99 8.62
CA ILE A 6 4.01 -11.46 7.44
C ILE A 6 4.08 -12.45 6.27
N LYS A 7 5.28 -12.97 5.99
CA LYS A 7 5.48 -13.95 4.93
C LYS A 7 4.85 -15.31 5.24
N GLU A 8 4.86 -15.74 6.50
CA GLU A 8 4.22 -17.00 6.93
C GLU A 8 2.68 -16.92 6.86
N LEU A 9 2.08 -15.80 7.24
CA LEU A 9 0.62 -15.64 7.25
C LEU A 9 0.03 -15.35 5.86
N TYR A 10 0.75 -14.60 5.02
CA TYR A 10 0.20 -14.08 3.77
C TYR A 10 1.07 -14.33 2.54
N GLY A 11 2.10 -15.19 2.64
CA GLY A 11 3.04 -15.47 1.55
C GLY A 11 2.43 -15.95 0.23
N ASN A 12 1.17 -16.40 0.24
CA ASN A 12 0.44 -16.77 -0.98
C ASN A 12 -0.20 -15.55 -1.68
N GLN A 13 -0.48 -14.48 -0.93
CA GLN A 13 -1.13 -13.25 -1.41
C GLN A 13 -0.12 -12.13 -1.68
N ILE A 14 1.00 -12.12 -0.96
CA ILE A 14 2.08 -11.15 -1.12
C ILE A 14 3.21 -11.75 -1.97
N GLY A 15 3.66 -11.00 -2.97
CA GLY A 15 4.80 -11.35 -3.80
C GLY A 15 6.13 -11.03 -3.13
N GLU A 16 6.93 -10.19 -3.78
CA GLU A 16 8.19 -9.70 -3.20
C GLU A 16 7.91 -8.89 -1.92
N LEU A 17 8.72 -9.13 -0.87
CA LEU A 17 8.62 -8.47 0.44
C LEU A 17 10.00 -7.90 0.79
N TYR A 18 10.07 -6.58 0.95
CA TYR A 18 11.26 -5.85 1.37
C TYR A 18 11.01 -5.19 2.72
N CYS A 19 12.02 -5.18 3.59
CA CYS A 19 11.93 -4.55 4.90
C CYS A 19 13.20 -3.77 5.19
N SER A 20 13.04 -2.50 5.55
CA SER A 20 14.13 -1.65 5.97
C SER A 20 13.99 -1.30 7.45
N ILE A 21 14.85 -1.91 8.26
CA ILE A 21 14.97 -1.61 9.69
C ILE A 21 15.32 -0.13 9.93
N PRO A 22 16.34 0.48 9.27
CA PRO A 22 16.70 1.87 9.57
C PRO A 22 15.62 2.88 9.20
N TYR A 23 14.73 2.54 8.26
CA TYR A 23 13.63 3.41 7.83
C TYR A 23 12.26 2.98 8.39
N HIS A 24 12.21 1.96 9.26
CA HIS A 24 10.97 1.38 9.79
C HIS A 24 9.90 1.13 8.70
N MET A 25 10.37 0.68 7.54
CA MET A 25 9.59 0.58 6.31
C MET A 25 9.43 -0.87 5.89
N VAL A 26 8.24 -1.22 5.40
CA VAL A 26 7.93 -2.51 4.80
C VAL A 26 7.32 -2.24 3.43
N GLU A 27 7.79 -2.95 2.42
CA GLU A 27 7.21 -2.91 1.08
C GLU A 27 6.87 -4.31 0.62
N PHE A 28 5.72 -4.48 -0.03
CA PHE A 28 5.40 -5.74 -0.69
C PHE A 28 4.54 -5.54 -1.93
N VAL A 29 4.61 -6.50 -2.85
CA VAL A 29 3.78 -6.52 -4.04
C VAL A 29 2.53 -7.36 -3.80
N LEU A 30 1.39 -6.90 -4.30
CA LEU A 30 0.15 -7.65 -4.42
C LEU A 30 -0.10 -7.97 -5.90
N PRO A 31 0.24 -9.19 -6.36
CA PRO A 31 0.13 -9.56 -7.77
C PRO A 31 -1.30 -9.50 -8.32
N GLU A 32 -2.31 -9.78 -7.48
CA GLU A 32 -3.72 -9.74 -7.89
C GLU A 32 -4.19 -8.33 -8.28
N PHE A 33 -3.57 -7.29 -7.70
CA PHE A 33 -3.98 -5.90 -7.86
C PHE A 33 -2.99 -5.06 -8.68
N ASP A 34 -1.95 -5.66 -9.26
CA ASP A 34 -0.86 -4.95 -9.94
C ASP A 34 -0.37 -3.73 -9.13
N CYS A 35 -0.14 -3.95 -7.83
CA CYS A 35 0.12 -2.87 -6.88
C CYS A 35 1.27 -3.21 -5.92
N LYS A 36 2.12 -2.22 -5.63
CA LYS A 36 3.12 -2.29 -4.56
C LYS A 36 2.62 -1.48 -3.37
N ILE A 37 2.58 -2.10 -2.21
CA ILE A 37 2.25 -1.44 -0.94
C ILE A 37 3.54 -1.03 -0.25
N THR A 38 3.64 0.24 0.14
CA THR A 38 4.70 0.78 0.98
C THR A 38 4.10 1.25 2.30
N MET A 39 4.57 0.66 3.39
CA MET A 39 4.19 1.01 4.76
C MET A 39 5.39 1.62 5.47
N SER A 40 5.26 2.84 5.95
CA SER A 40 6.27 3.48 6.78
C SER A 40 5.72 3.84 8.15
N ARG A 41 6.58 3.70 9.15
CA ARG A 41 6.29 4.03 10.54
C ARG A 41 7.38 4.94 11.07
N ARG A 42 7.00 5.89 11.91
CA ARG A 42 7.91 6.77 12.64
C ARG A 42 7.59 6.61 14.11
N TYR A 43 8.64 6.52 14.93
CA TYR A 43 8.52 6.48 16.39
C TYR A 43 9.26 7.70 16.93
N ASP A 44 8.60 8.48 17.77
CA ASP A 44 9.24 9.63 18.43
C ASP A 44 10.10 9.17 19.62
N SER A 45 9.91 7.93 20.08
CA SER A 45 10.75 7.30 21.10
C SER A 45 10.73 5.77 20.97
N LEU A 46 11.85 5.13 21.31
CA LEU A 46 12.06 3.68 21.24
C LEU A 46 11.30 2.89 22.32
N ILE A 47 10.71 3.57 23.30
CA ILE A 47 9.90 2.93 24.35
C ILE A 47 8.43 2.74 23.93
N PHE A 48 7.99 3.40 22.86
CA PHE A 48 6.62 3.26 22.38
C PHE A 48 6.49 2.03 21.47
N THR A 49 5.47 1.21 21.74
CA THR A 49 5.11 0.07 20.89
C THR A 49 4.33 0.51 19.65
N LEU A 50 3.59 1.62 19.77
CA LEU A 50 2.84 2.24 18.68
C LEU A 50 3.63 3.37 17.99
N PRO A 51 3.52 3.50 16.66
CA PRO A 51 4.18 4.56 15.90
C PRO A 51 3.48 5.93 16.10
N SER A 52 4.28 6.99 16.19
CA SER A 52 3.83 8.40 16.21
C SER A 52 3.44 8.91 14.83
N GLY A 53 4.03 8.35 13.78
CA GLY A 53 3.75 8.67 12.39
C GLY A 53 3.56 7.40 11.57
N VAL A 54 2.56 7.39 10.69
CA VAL A 54 2.27 6.26 9.82
C VAL A 54 1.89 6.76 8.45
N SER A 55 2.40 6.11 7.41
CA SER A 55 1.93 6.26 6.03
C SER A 55 1.80 4.89 5.39
N VAL A 56 0.68 4.66 4.71
CA VAL A 56 0.46 3.45 3.91
C VAL A 56 0.04 3.87 2.50
N LEU A 57 0.89 3.55 1.53
CA LEU A 57 0.71 3.94 0.13
C LEU A 57 0.62 2.71 -0.77
N ALA A 58 -0.33 2.74 -1.67
CA ALA A 58 -0.55 1.77 -2.73
C ALA A 58 -0.11 2.37 -4.06
N TRP A 59 1.02 1.88 -4.58
CA TRP A 59 1.59 2.29 -5.85
C TRP A 59 1.09 1.36 -6.95
N PRO A 60 0.39 1.84 -7.98
CA PRO A 60 0.16 1.04 -9.17
C PRO A 60 1.51 0.62 -9.75
N THR A 61 1.72 -0.66 -10.09
CA THR A 61 2.94 -1.14 -10.77
C THR A 61 2.79 -1.10 -12.29
N HIS A 62 1.55 -1.13 -12.76
CA HIS A 62 1.17 -0.85 -14.14
C HIS A 62 0.13 0.26 -14.14
N GLN A 63 0.00 1.02 -15.24
CA GLN A 63 -1.13 1.94 -15.35
C GLN A 63 -2.42 1.15 -15.13
N PRO A 64 -3.41 1.68 -14.38
CA PRO A 64 -4.73 1.07 -14.35
C PRO A 64 -5.15 0.92 -15.80
N LYS A 65 -5.32 -0.33 -16.22
CA LYS A 65 -5.63 -0.67 -17.59
C LYS A 65 -7.02 -0.11 -17.81
N ARG A 66 -7.11 1.16 -18.28
CA ARG A 66 -8.35 1.86 -18.59
C ARG A 66 -9.28 0.82 -19.16
N LEU A 67 -10.32 0.48 -18.41
CA LEU A 67 -11.32 -0.48 -18.87
C LEU A 67 -11.73 0.03 -20.24
N ARG A 68 -11.46 -0.78 -21.27
CA ARG A 68 -11.66 -0.41 -22.67
C ARG A 68 -13.13 -0.03 -22.87
N ALA A 69 -13.44 1.25 -22.78
CA ALA A 69 -14.65 1.86 -23.30
C ALA A 69 -14.20 3.14 -24.02
N GLY A 70 -14.31 3.12 -25.34
CA GLY A 70 -13.70 4.10 -26.22
C GLY A 70 -14.30 5.49 -26.09
N LEU A 71 -13.47 6.51 -26.35
CA LEU A 71 -13.55 7.37 -27.53
C LEU A 71 -12.47 8.46 -27.45
N ALA A 72 -11.73 8.60 -28.57
CA ALA A 72 -10.91 9.70 -29.05
C ALA A 72 -9.63 10.13 -28.28
N PRO A 73 -8.49 10.33 -29.01
CA PRO A 73 -7.28 10.93 -28.46
C PRO A 73 -7.36 12.46 -28.57
N VAL A 74 -7.30 13.17 -27.44
CA VAL A 74 -6.97 14.61 -27.45
C VAL A 74 -5.55 14.76 -26.92
N ASN A 75 -4.70 15.15 -27.85
CA ASN A 75 -3.33 15.58 -27.69
C ASN A 75 -3.25 16.75 -26.69
N ARG A 76 -2.64 16.52 -25.53
CA ARG A 76 -1.89 17.56 -24.81
C ARG A 76 -0.52 17.01 -24.47
N LYS A 77 0.47 17.73 -24.98
CA LYS A 77 1.89 17.61 -24.68
C LYS A 77 2.10 18.05 -23.23
N ASP A 78 1.99 17.12 -22.28
CA ASP A 78 2.43 17.32 -20.91
C ASP A 78 3.83 16.73 -20.74
N ILE A 79 4.79 17.63 -20.50
CA ILE A 79 6.16 17.31 -20.12
C ILE A 79 6.11 16.99 -18.62
N SER A 80 5.72 15.78 -18.26
CA SER A 80 5.79 15.23 -16.90
C SER A 80 5.70 13.72 -17.07
N GLY A 81 6.75 12.98 -16.72
CA GLY A 81 6.76 11.51 -16.89
C GLY A 81 5.51 10.90 -16.28
N ASP A 82 5.00 9.81 -16.86
CA ASP A 82 3.85 9.04 -16.37
C ASP A 82 3.98 8.75 -14.86
N HIS A 83 3.51 9.68 -14.02
CA HIS A 83 3.61 9.55 -12.58
C HIS A 83 2.39 8.76 -12.13
N LEU A 84 2.59 7.47 -11.87
CA LEU A 84 1.63 6.63 -11.17
C LEU A 84 1.38 7.26 -9.80
N ILE A 85 0.20 7.85 -9.60
CA ILE A 85 -0.15 8.54 -8.37
C ILE A 85 -0.45 7.48 -7.31
N PRO A 86 0.28 7.44 -6.18
CA PRO A 86 0.00 6.49 -5.12
C PRO A 86 -1.33 6.81 -4.44
N ALA A 87 -2.10 5.77 -4.21
CA ALA A 87 -3.29 5.77 -3.39
C ALA A 87 -2.91 5.69 -1.90
N ARG A 88 -3.51 6.51 -1.04
CA ARG A 88 -3.27 6.45 0.40
C ARG A 88 -4.32 5.59 1.08
N LEU A 89 -3.89 4.57 1.85
CA LEU A 89 -4.78 3.62 2.51
C LEU A 89 -5.01 4.05 3.97
N THR A 90 -5.96 4.96 4.19
CA THR A 90 -6.26 5.54 5.51
C THR A 90 -6.68 4.50 6.54
N ASN A 91 -7.45 3.49 6.15
CA ASN A 91 -7.86 2.38 7.02
C ASN A 91 -6.63 1.62 7.55
N ALA A 92 -5.68 1.33 6.66
CA ALA A 92 -4.45 0.64 7.04
C ALA A 92 -3.55 1.49 7.94
N GLU A 93 -3.52 2.81 7.73
CA GLU A 93 -2.81 3.70 8.64
C GLU A 93 -3.45 3.73 10.03
N HIS A 94 -4.78 3.72 10.10
CA HIS A 94 -5.51 3.69 11.37
C HIS A 94 -5.19 2.41 12.15
N ALA A 95 -5.19 1.25 11.50
CA ALA A 95 -4.81 -0.02 12.12
C ALA A 95 -3.40 0.04 12.74
N LEU A 96 -2.41 0.55 11.99
CA LEU A 96 -1.03 0.71 12.49
C LEU A 96 -0.89 1.73 13.64
N ARG A 97 -1.80 2.70 13.76
CA ARG A 97 -1.78 3.68 14.86
C ARG A 97 -2.50 3.17 16.11
N SER A 98 -3.44 2.24 15.96
CA SER A 98 -4.34 1.80 17.03
C SER A 98 -3.98 0.43 17.61
N MET A 99 -3.19 -0.36 16.89
CA MET A 99 -2.85 -1.73 17.27
C MET A 99 -1.36 -1.98 17.15
N ASP A 100 -0.84 -2.84 18.03
CA ASP A 100 0.52 -3.35 17.91
C ASP A 100 0.62 -4.36 16.74
N LEU A 101 1.84 -4.74 16.40
CA LEU A 101 2.09 -5.87 15.52
C LEU A 101 2.15 -7.16 16.35
N PRO A 102 1.49 -8.26 15.92
CA PRO A 102 1.01 -8.52 14.55
C PRO A 102 -0.44 -8.13 14.23
N GLU A 103 -1.23 -7.71 15.22
CA GLU A 103 -2.68 -7.47 15.13
C GLU A 103 -3.01 -6.47 14.03
N ALA A 104 -2.31 -5.33 13.99
CA ALA A 104 -2.49 -4.33 12.94
C ALA A 104 -2.30 -4.92 11.54
N PHE A 105 -1.33 -5.82 11.37
CA PHE A 105 -1.04 -6.41 10.07
C PHE A 105 -2.16 -7.35 9.61
N ALA A 106 -2.76 -8.10 10.54
CA ALA A 106 -3.89 -8.95 10.21
C ALA A 106 -5.09 -8.15 9.72
N ASP A 107 -5.44 -7.07 10.43
CA ASP A 107 -6.54 -6.17 10.06
C ASP A 107 -6.31 -5.51 8.68
N ILE A 108 -5.07 -5.07 8.44
CA ILE A 108 -4.66 -4.45 7.18
C ILE A 108 -4.82 -5.41 6.01
N VAL A 109 -4.30 -6.64 6.10
CA VAL A 109 -4.39 -7.57 4.98
C VAL A 109 -5.83 -8.02 4.72
N LEU A 110 -6.65 -8.19 5.77
CA LEU A 110 -8.06 -8.53 5.61
C LEU A 110 -8.86 -7.42 4.91
N SER A 111 -8.55 -6.15 5.19
CA SER A 111 -9.23 -4.99 4.58
C SER A 111 -8.64 -4.55 3.25
N MET A 112 -7.42 -4.98 2.91
CA MET A 112 -6.67 -4.50 1.75
C MET A 112 -7.40 -4.67 0.41
N PRO A 113 -8.00 -5.84 0.09
CA PRO A 113 -8.70 -6.03 -1.19
C PRO A 113 -9.85 -5.03 -1.40
N GLN A 114 -10.58 -4.73 -0.33
CA GLN A 114 -11.70 -3.78 -0.37
C GLN A 114 -11.18 -2.34 -0.46
N ALA A 115 -10.19 -1.97 0.35
CA ALA A 115 -9.60 -0.65 0.34
C ALA A 115 -8.96 -0.31 -1.02
N LEU A 116 -8.30 -1.27 -1.68
CA LEU A 116 -7.73 -1.06 -3.02
C LEU A 116 -8.82 -0.87 -4.08
N LYS A 117 -9.92 -1.63 -4.01
CA LYS A 117 -11.06 -1.45 -4.92
C LYS A 117 -11.64 -0.05 -4.77
N GLU A 118 -11.89 0.41 -3.54
CA GLU A 118 -12.43 1.74 -3.28
C GLU A 118 -11.54 2.83 -3.87
N VAL A 119 -10.25 2.85 -3.52
CA VAL A 119 -9.38 3.96 -3.95
C VAL A 119 -9.12 3.96 -5.45
N PHE A 120 -9.02 2.78 -6.09
CA PHE A 120 -8.82 2.74 -7.55
C PHE A 120 -10.12 2.92 -8.35
N THR A 121 -11.30 2.62 -7.78
CA THR A 121 -12.58 2.97 -8.43
C THR A 121 -12.95 4.45 -8.25
N GLU A 122 -12.61 5.07 -7.13
CA GLU A 122 -12.82 6.52 -6.90
C GLU A 122 -11.93 7.39 -7.80
N GLN A 123 -10.79 6.88 -8.27
CA GLN A 123 -9.95 7.59 -9.25
C GLN A 123 -10.53 7.58 -10.68
N ASP A 124 -11.53 6.74 -10.97
CA ASP A 124 -12.18 6.64 -12.28
C ASP A 124 -13.48 7.48 -12.41
N ALA A 125 -13.92 8.17 -11.34
CA ALA A 125 -15.14 8.99 -11.28
C ALA A 125 -14.84 10.50 -11.40
#